data_AF-A0A4Z1HFU7-F1
#
_entry.id   AF-A0A4Z1HFU7-F1
#
_cell.length_a   1.000
_cell.length_b   1.000
_cell.length_c   1.000
_cell.angle_alpha   90.00
_cell.angle_beta   90.00
_cell.angle_gamma   90.00
#
_symmetry.space_group_name_H-M   'P 1'
#
loop_
_entity.id
_entity.type
_entity.pdbx_description
1 polymer ?
#
loop_
_entity_poly.entity_id
_entity_poly.type
_entity_poly.pdbx_seq_one_letter_code
_entity_poly.pdbx_strand_id
1 'polypeptide(L)'
;MHYSSFQFVFSLICLAPWNVLSAPTYQYHREPQANEAFASRDYFYVGGEYVTTSTNNTLFVNQMYVEHLVPSRIEQPYPIVFIHGQSMTGTNWLNKPDGSPGWASYFLSHGYEIYILDQPARGRSAWNPSGNTTLATYTAERTMQRFTATERYNLWPQAALHTQWPGNGSIGDPIFDVFYASTVQFQSDTVVQETNTQKAGAVLLNRIGPAVLLSHSQGGLMPWVIADKMPELVKAIVAIEPTGPPFQDVLFPPTTPGGFTRKYGITDIPLQYEPEFEIGGVLEKILVTNQKAGDDELKECWLQREPARQLKNLKGIKVLVESAEASFHRVYDGCTVEYLKQAGVEVQWMKLGDEKDPQVAEIHGNGHMQFMEKNSDIIAGVLDEWIREAVGEN
;
A
#
# COMPACT_ATOMS: atom_id res chain seq x y z
N MET A 1 57.03 -30.83 69.66
CA MET A 1 56.32 -29.54 69.70
C MET A 1 56.67 -28.75 68.44
N HIS A 2 55.78 -28.74 67.44
CA HIS A 2 55.27 -27.54 66.77
C HIS A 2 54.37 -27.99 65.63
N TYR A 3 53.10 -27.65 65.78
CA TYR A 3 52.01 -27.91 64.85
C TYR A 3 52.06 -26.92 63.68
N SER A 4 51.74 -27.42 62.49
CA SER A 4 51.47 -26.65 61.27
C SER A 4 50.19 -25.84 61.38
N SER A 5 50.21 -24.62 60.82
CA SER A 5 49.02 -23.81 60.55
C SER A 5 49.06 -23.34 59.10
N PHE A 6 48.39 -24.08 58.20
CA PHE A 6 48.04 -23.59 56.86
C PHE A 6 46.56 -23.20 56.90
N GLN A 7 46.25 -21.91 56.76
CA GLN A 7 44.89 -21.43 56.58
C GLN A 7 44.44 -21.72 55.14
N PHE A 8 43.44 -22.59 55.00
CA PHE A 8 42.66 -22.71 53.76
C PHE A 8 41.61 -21.59 53.72
N VAL A 9 41.70 -20.72 52.72
CA VAL A 9 40.61 -19.80 52.36
C VAL A 9 39.66 -20.59 51.45
N PHE A 10 38.48 -20.95 51.95
CA PHE A 10 37.39 -21.47 51.13
C PHE A 10 36.71 -20.29 50.42
N SER A 11 36.93 -20.13 49.12
CA SER A 11 36.03 -19.36 48.26
C SER A 11 34.75 -20.17 48.05
N LEU A 12 33.63 -19.70 48.60
CA LEU A 12 32.31 -20.20 48.21
C LEU A 12 32.08 -19.86 46.73
N ILE A 13 32.11 -20.88 45.88
CA ILE A 13 31.51 -20.81 44.54
C ILE A 13 30.02 -21.03 44.75
N CYS A 14 29.23 -19.95 44.69
CA CYS A 14 27.78 -20.06 44.54
C CYS A 14 27.47 -20.64 43.17
N LEU A 15 27.22 -21.95 43.11
CA LEU A 15 26.58 -22.59 41.96
C LEU A 15 25.12 -22.15 41.96
N ALA A 16 24.81 -21.09 41.22
CA ALA A 16 23.43 -20.79 40.86
C ALA A 16 22.92 -21.93 39.97
N PRO A 17 21.71 -22.47 40.21
CA PRO A 17 21.15 -23.48 39.33
C PRO A 17 20.95 -22.86 37.94
N TRP A 18 21.48 -23.52 36.90
CA TRP A 18 21.11 -23.25 35.52
C TRP A 18 19.62 -23.58 35.36
N ASN A 19 18.77 -22.61 35.67
CA ASN A 19 17.45 -22.56 35.08
C ASN A 19 17.66 -22.28 33.59
N VAL A 20 17.81 -23.35 32.82
CA VAL A 20 17.49 -23.32 31.40
C VAL A 20 16.01 -22.96 31.35
N LEU A 21 15.72 -21.67 31.18
CA LEU A 21 14.41 -21.21 30.75
C LEU A 21 14.17 -21.95 29.43
N SER A 22 13.44 -23.06 29.50
CA SER A 22 12.89 -23.72 28.33
C SER A 22 12.14 -22.64 27.55
N ALA A 23 12.66 -22.28 26.37
CA ALA A 23 11.96 -21.38 25.47
C ALA A 23 10.53 -21.92 25.35
N PRO A 24 9.50 -21.06 25.51
CA PRO A 24 8.13 -21.51 25.37
C PRO A 24 7.98 -22.25 24.05
N THR A 25 7.65 -23.53 24.11
CA THR A 25 7.30 -24.31 22.93
C THR A 25 5.93 -23.81 22.47
N TYR A 26 5.93 -22.82 21.57
CA TYR A 26 4.73 -22.47 20.82
C TYR A 26 4.46 -23.61 19.84
N GLN A 27 3.62 -24.58 20.23
CA GLN A 27 2.99 -25.47 19.27
C GLN A 27 2.02 -24.64 18.44
N TYR A 28 2.49 -24.11 17.32
CA TYR A 28 1.65 -23.43 16.33
C TYR A 28 0.90 -24.49 15.51
N HIS A 29 0.02 -25.25 16.15
CA HIS A 29 -1.04 -25.96 15.45
C HIS A 29 -2.17 -24.96 15.24
N ARG A 30 -2.14 -24.26 14.10
CA ARG A 30 -3.26 -23.46 13.64
C ARG A 30 -4.34 -24.46 13.23
N GLU A 31 -5.49 -24.43 13.92
CA GLU A 31 -6.70 -25.09 13.42
C GLU A 31 -6.94 -24.61 11.97
N PRO A 32 -7.32 -25.50 11.04
CA PRO A 32 -7.69 -25.10 9.69
C PRO A 32 -8.73 -23.99 9.78
N GLN A 33 -8.41 -22.80 9.26
CA GLN A 33 -9.39 -21.74 9.18
C GLN A 33 -10.41 -22.13 8.12
N ALA A 34 -11.69 -22.18 8.51
CA ALA A 34 -12.79 -22.61 7.64
C ALA A 34 -12.89 -21.82 6.33
N ASN A 35 -12.27 -20.63 6.28
CA ASN A 35 -12.35 -19.68 5.17
C ASN A 35 -10.99 -19.44 4.46
N GLU A 36 -9.97 -20.27 4.69
CA GLU A 36 -8.69 -20.14 3.98
C GLU A 36 -8.78 -20.72 2.56
N ALA A 37 -8.16 -20.05 1.58
CA ALA A 37 -8.16 -20.51 0.19
C ALA A 37 -6.94 -21.39 -0.11
N PHE A 38 -7.15 -22.56 -0.71
CA PHE A 38 -6.05 -23.39 -1.20
C PHE A 38 -5.52 -22.85 -2.53
N ALA A 39 -4.21 -22.64 -2.59
CA ALA A 39 -3.52 -22.18 -3.79
C ALA A 39 -2.18 -22.89 -3.98
N SER A 40 -1.77 -23.07 -5.23
CA SER A 40 -0.36 -23.33 -5.53
C SER A 40 0.43 -22.04 -5.44
N ARG A 41 1.66 -22.13 -4.94
CA ARG A 41 2.52 -20.97 -4.70
C ARG A 41 3.83 -21.11 -5.46
N ASP A 42 4.19 -20.04 -6.16
CA ASP A 42 5.55 -19.81 -6.63
C ASP A 42 5.97 -18.35 -6.35
N TYR A 43 7.20 -18.01 -6.71
CA TYR A 43 7.65 -16.63 -6.68
C TYR A 43 8.72 -16.41 -7.75
N PHE A 44 8.90 -15.16 -8.13
CA PHE A 44 9.98 -14.74 -9.00
C PHE A 44 10.36 -13.27 -8.77
N TYR A 45 11.44 -12.86 -9.44
CA TYR A 45 11.86 -11.46 -9.49
C TYR A 45 11.71 -10.93 -10.90
N VAL A 46 11.40 -9.64 -11.02
CA VAL A 46 11.33 -8.90 -12.29
C VAL A 46 12.04 -7.56 -12.19
N GLY A 47 12.43 -7.02 -13.35
CA GLY A 47 13.20 -5.79 -13.42
C GLY A 47 14.59 -5.93 -12.82
N GLY A 48 15.11 -4.83 -12.31
CA GLY A 48 16.45 -4.72 -11.76
C GLY A 48 17.57 -4.59 -12.79
N GLU A 49 18.74 -4.22 -12.30
CA GLU A 49 19.94 -3.97 -13.10
C GLU A 49 21.22 -4.18 -12.29
N TYR A 50 22.34 -4.46 -12.98
CA TYR A 50 23.65 -4.49 -12.34
C TYR A 50 24.24 -3.09 -12.24
N VAL A 51 24.70 -2.70 -11.06
CA VAL A 51 25.42 -1.45 -10.80
C VAL A 51 26.83 -1.73 -10.28
N THR A 52 27.82 -1.00 -10.79
CA THR A 52 29.20 -1.08 -10.30
C THR A 52 29.32 -0.28 -9.00
N THR A 53 29.73 -0.94 -7.91
CA THR A 53 29.88 -0.29 -6.59
C THR A 53 31.32 0.08 -6.27
N SER A 54 32.29 -0.61 -6.87
CA SER A 54 33.71 -0.28 -6.83
C SER A 54 34.45 -1.03 -7.93
N THR A 55 35.76 -0.78 -8.09
CA THR A 55 36.60 -1.51 -9.06
C THR A 55 36.43 -3.02 -8.86
N ASN A 56 35.96 -3.71 -9.90
CA ASN A 56 35.68 -5.16 -9.93
C ASN A 56 34.53 -5.66 -9.03
N ASN A 57 33.67 -4.78 -8.48
CA ASN A 57 32.50 -5.20 -7.70
C ASN A 57 31.20 -4.66 -8.31
N THR A 58 30.21 -5.53 -8.46
CA THR A 58 28.87 -5.19 -8.97
C THR A 58 27.80 -5.75 -8.04
N LEU A 59 26.67 -5.04 -7.95
CA LEU A 59 25.46 -5.47 -7.23
C LEU A 59 24.27 -5.50 -8.20
N PHE A 60 23.36 -6.44 -8.01
CA PHE A 60 22.06 -6.42 -8.68
C PHE A 60 21.05 -5.68 -7.79
N VAL A 61 20.43 -4.64 -8.32
CA VAL A 61 19.58 -3.70 -7.57
C VAL A 61 18.29 -3.41 -8.32
N ASN A 62 17.32 -2.77 -7.65
CA ASN A 62 16.05 -2.28 -8.23
C ASN A 62 15.12 -3.38 -8.76
N GLN A 63 15.36 -4.65 -8.41
CA GLN A 63 14.46 -5.76 -8.70
C GLN A 63 13.21 -5.73 -7.82
N MET A 64 12.11 -6.28 -8.33
CA MET A 64 10.84 -6.45 -7.64
C MET A 64 10.57 -7.94 -7.43
N TYR A 65 10.45 -8.35 -6.17
CA TYR A 65 9.91 -9.64 -5.78
C TYR A 65 8.42 -9.68 -6.07
N VAL A 66 7.96 -10.82 -6.60
CA VAL A 66 6.56 -11.10 -6.89
C VAL A 66 6.23 -12.50 -6.37
N GLU A 67 5.29 -12.56 -5.44
CA GLU A 67 4.67 -13.80 -4.99
C GLU A 67 3.46 -14.10 -5.88
N HIS A 68 3.36 -15.34 -6.35
CA HIS A 68 2.33 -15.74 -7.28
C HIS A 68 1.52 -16.89 -6.66
N LEU A 69 0.22 -16.67 -6.54
CA LEU A 69 -0.72 -17.62 -5.96
C LEU A 69 -1.81 -17.92 -6.98
N VAL A 70 -1.96 -19.21 -7.30
CA VAL A 70 -2.96 -19.69 -8.27
C VAL A 70 -4.03 -20.49 -7.51
N PRO A 71 -5.32 -20.12 -7.63
CA PRO A 71 -6.39 -20.85 -6.97
C PRO A 71 -6.56 -22.23 -7.60
N SER A 72 -7.25 -23.13 -6.89
CA SER A 72 -7.54 -24.47 -7.42
C SER A 72 -8.32 -24.47 -8.75
N ARG A 73 -9.07 -23.40 -9.02
CA ARG A 73 -9.76 -23.12 -10.27
C ARG A 73 -9.66 -21.62 -10.55
N ILE A 74 -9.20 -21.27 -11.75
CA ILE A 74 -9.24 -19.89 -12.25
C ILE A 74 -10.61 -19.69 -12.88
N GLU A 75 -11.38 -18.77 -12.32
CA GLU A 75 -12.73 -18.42 -12.81
C GLU A 75 -12.77 -17.00 -13.39
N GLN A 76 -11.73 -16.21 -13.12
CA GLN A 76 -11.63 -14.82 -13.55
C GLN A 76 -10.73 -14.67 -14.77
N PRO A 77 -11.08 -13.79 -15.74
CA PRO A 77 -10.35 -13.67 -17.00
C PRO A 77 -8.99 -13.00 -16.87
N TYR A 78 -8.79 -12.20 -15.82
CA TYR A 78 -7.56 -11.44 -15.59
C TYR A 78 -7.08 -11.62 -14.15
N PRO A 79 -5.77 -11.78 -13.93
CA PRO A 79 -5.21 -11.80 -12.58
C PRO A 79 -5.24 -10.41 -11.93
N ILE A 80 -5.12 -10.38 -10.60
CA ILE A 80 -4.95 -9.15 -9.82
C ILE A 80 -3.49 -9.00 -9.38
N VAL A 81 -2.91 -7.84 -9.63
CA VAL A 81 -1.62 -7.43 -9.08
C VAL A 81 -1.84 -6.55 -7.86
N PHE A 82 -1.48 -7.04 -6.68
CA PHE A 82 -1.58 -6.34 -5.39
C PHE A 82 -0.34 -5.49 -5.11
N ILE A 83 -0.54 -4.20 -4.86
CA ILE A 83 0.51 -3.19 -4.66
C ILE A 83 0.34 -2.53 -3.28
N HIS A 84 1.20 -2.88 -2.33
CA HIS A 84 1.14 -2.36 -0.95
C HIS A 84 1.55 -0.87 -0.84
N GLY A 85 1.21 -0.24 0.29
CA GLY A 85 1.57 1.14 0.62
C GLY A 85 2.96 1.36 1.24
N GLN A 86 3.16 2.55 1.83
CA GLN A 86 4.38 2.89 2.58
C GLN A 86 4.47 2.09 3.88
N SER A 87 5.70 1.82 4.32
CA SER A 87 5.98 1.05 5.54
C SER A 87 5.46 -0.40 5.54
N MET A 88 5.01 -0.90 4.39
CA MET A 88 4.38 -2.22 4.21
C MET A 88 5.13 -3.09 3.19
N THR A 89 4.73 -4.37 3.13
CA THR A 89 5.14 -5.37 2.13
C THR A 89 3.91 -6.08 1.56
N GLY A 90 4.10 -6.99 0.61
CA GLY A 90 3.06 -7.89 0.12
C GLY A 90 2.39 -8.73 1.20
N THR A 91 3.08 -8.98 2.32
CA THR A 91 2.57 -9.76 3.47
C THR A 91 1.24 -9.21 4.00
N ASN A 92 1.04 -7.91 3.88
CA ASN A 92 -0.15 -7.22 4.39
C ASN A 92 -1.45 -7.63 3.68
N TRP A 93 -1.37 -8.24 2.49
CA TRP A 93 -2.53 -8.78 1.77
C TRP A 93 -2.87 -10.23 2.16
N LEU A 94 -1.93 -10.95 2.78
CA LEU A 94 -2.06 -12.39 3.04
C LEU A 94 -3.01 -12.67 4.20
N ASN A 95 -2.65 -12.24 5.41
CA ASN A 95 -3.44 -12.46 6.63
C ASN A 95 -3.64 -11.12 7.34
N LYS A 96 -4.76 -10.99 8.06
CA LYS A 96 -5.03 -9.84 8.93
C LYS A 96 -4.21 -9.94 10.22
N PRO A 97 -3.96 -8.83 10.95
CA PRO A 97 -3.15 -8.83 12.16
C PRO A 97 -3.71 -9.67 13.32
N ASP A 98 -5.02 -9.93 13.33
CA ASP A 98 -5.67 -10.88 14.25
C ASP A 98 -5.46 -12.35 13.86
N GLY A 99 -4.73 -12.58 12.76
CA GLY A 99 -4.46 -13.88 12.22
C GLY A 99 -5.65 -14.49 11.48
N SER A 100 -6.68 -13.76 11.09
CA SER A 100 -7.70 -14.25 10.16
C SER A 100 -7.24 -14.15 8.69
N PRO A 101 -7.90 -14.84 7.73
CA PRO A 101 -7.54 -14.75 6.31
C PRO A 101 -7.69 -13.32 5.78
N GLY A 102 -6.77 -12.88 4.93
CA GLY A 102 -6.78 -11.56 4.29
C GLY A 102 -7.42 -11.57 2.90
N TRP A 103 -7.26 -10.46 2.18
CA TRP A 103 -7.79 -10.33 0.83
C TRP A 103 -7.17 -11.27 -0.19
N ALA A 104 -5.92 -11.72 0.00
CA ALA A 104 -5.36 -12.77 -0.84
C ALA A 104 -6.26 -14.02 -0.82
N SER A 105 -6.67 -14.47 0.37
CA SER A 105 -7.59 -15.60 0.54
C SER A 105 -8.95 -15.32 -0.07
N TYR A 106 -9.49 -14.11 0.14
CA TYR A 106 -10.75 -13.68 -0.47
C TYR A 106 -10.71 -13.82 -2.00
N PHE A 107 -9.80 -13.13 -2.70
CA PHE A 107 -9.76 -13.12 -4.16
C PHE A 107 -9.38 -14.48 -4.75
N LEU A 108 -8.51 -15.25 -4.08
CA LEU A 108 -8.26 -16.66 -4.47
C LEU A 108 -9.54 -17.50 -4.40
N SER A 109 -10.35 -17.37 -3.36
CA SER A 109 -11.63 -18.09 -3.25
C SER A 109 -12.66 -17.69 -4.31
N HIS A 110 -12.51 -16.50 -4.92
CA HIS A 110 -13.35 -15.99 -6.01
C HIS A 110 -12.76 -16.26 -7.40
N GLY A 111 -11.74 -17.14 -7.47
CA GLY A 111 -11.17 -17.65 -8.72
C GLY A 111 -10.18 -16.71 -9.40
N TYR A 112 -9.66 -15.71 -8.69
CA TYR A 112 -8.58 -14.87 -9.19
C TYR A 112 -7.22 -15.54 -9.01
N GLU A 113 -6.43 -15.59 -10.07
CA GLU A 113 -4.98 -15.69 -9.97
C GLU A 113 -4.42 -14.36 -9.45
N ILE A 114 -3.49 -14.39 -8.48
CA ILE A 114 -3.01 -13.17 -7.84
C ILE A 114 -1.48 -13.08 -7.80
N TYR A 115 -0.99 -11.87 -8.00
CA TYR A 115 0.42 -11.50 -7.93
C TYR A 115 0.61 -10.44 -6.86
N ILE A 116 1.35 -10.76 -5.82
CA ILE A 116 1.58 -9.87 -4.68
C ILE A 116 3.04 -9.43 -4.72
N LEU A 117 3.27 -8.14 -4.94
CA LEU A 117 4.63 -7.61 -5.07
C LEU A 117 5.17 -7.07 -3.75
N ASP A 118 6.50 -7.07 -3.62
CA ASP A 118 7.22 -6.13 -2.77
C ASP A 118 7.87 -5.07 -3.67
N GLN A 119 7.53 -3.79 -3.51
CA GLN A 119 8.09 -2.71 -4.32
C GLN A 119 9.64 -2.72 -4.30
N PRO A 120 10.35 -2.29 -5.36
CA PRO A 120 11.80 -2.14 -5.33
C PRO A 120 12.30 -1.41 -4.07
N ALA A 121 13.37 -1.93 -3.46
CA ALA A 121 13.90 -1.45 -2.16
C ALA A 121 12.90 -1.56 -0.98
N ARG A 122 12.11 -2.64 -0.94
CA ARG A 122 11.19 -3.01 0.15
C ARG A 122 11.20 -4.51 0.40
N GLY A 123 11.23 -4.95 1.67
CA GLY A 123 11.03 -6.37 2.01
C GLY A 123 11.99 -7.31 1.26
N ARG A 124 11.44 -8.25 0.49
CA ARG A 124 12.19 -9.24 -0.31
C ARG A 124 12.81 -8.65 -1.58
N SER A 125 12.46 -7.41 -1.94
CA SER A 125 13.10 -6.58 -2.95
C SER A 125 14.20 -5.75 -2.31
N ALA A 126 15.39 -6.33 -2.18
CA ALA A 126 16.46 -5.76 -1.38
C ALA A 126 16.87 -4.34 -1.82
N TRP A 127 17.14 -3.47 -0.83
CA TRP A 127 17.74 -2.16 -1.04
C TRP A 127 19.26 -2.27 -1.15
N ASN A 128 19.91 -1.28 -1.77
CA ASN A 128 21.36 -1.22 -1.86
C ASN A 128 21.95 -0.40 -0.68
N PRO A 129 22.64 -1.01 0.29
CA PRO A 129 23.23 -0.30 1.42
C PRO A 129 24.46 0.52 1.11
N SER A 130 25.11 0.25 -0.03
CA SER A 130 26.28 0.99 -0.49
C SER A 130 25.92 2.06 -1.53
N GLY A 131 24.65 2.17 -1.90
CA GLY A 131 24.15 3.18 -2.83
C GLY A 131 23.70 4.47 -2.12
N ASN A 132 23.29 5.47 -2.90
CA ASN A 132 22.67 6.69 -2.38
C ASN A 132 21.19 6.44 -1.99
N THR A 133 20.94 5.41 -1.18
CA THR A 133 19.58 5.02 -0.76
C THR A 133 19.19 5.81 0.48
N THR A 134 18.11 6.59 0.40
CA THR A 134 17.50 7.24 1.56
C THR A 134 16.35 6.39 2.08
N LEU A 135 16.44 5.89 3.32
CA LEU A 135 15.39 5.08 3.94
C LEU A 135 14.71 5.84 5.08
N ALA A 136 13.40 5.63 5.22
CA ALA A 136 12.59 6.10 6.32
C ALA A 136 11.72 4.96 6.89
N THR A 137 11.15 5.17 8.07
CA THR A 137 10.17 4.28 8.69
C THR A 137 9.16 5.09 9.49
N TYR A 138 7.99 4.53 9.77
CA TYR A 138 7.01 5.15 10.64
C TYR A 138 7.20 4.74 12.10
N THR A 139 7.00 5.71 13.00
CA THR A 139 6.97 5.43 14.44
C THR A 139 5.65 4.76 14.81
N ALA A 140 5.61 4.08 15.96
CA ALA A 140 4.38 3.50 16.48
C ALA A 140 3.31 4.59 16.71
N GLU A 141 3.68 5.77 17.21
CA GLU A 141 2.77 6.90 17.42
C GLU A 141 2.14 7.38 16.13
N ARG A 142 2.94 7.55 15.07
CA ARG A 142 2.42 7.91 13.74
C ARG A 142 1.45 6.84 13.23
N THR A 143 1.77 5.57 13.48
CA THR A 143 0.96 4.43 13.06
C THR A 143 -0.41 4.45 13.77
N MET A 144 -0.43 4.61 15.09
CA MET A 144 -1.67 4.74 15.86
C MET A 144 -2.51 5.93 15.41
N GLN A 145 -1.88 7.10 15.29
CA GLN A 145 -2.54 8.36 14.95
C GLN A 145 -3.23 8.37 13.60
N ARG A 146 -2.70 7.62 12.63
CA ARG A 146 -3.15 7.69 11.24
C ARG A 146 -3.90 6.45 10.78
N PHE A 147 -3.68 5.30 11.42
CA PHE A 147 -4.07 4.02 10.82
C PHE A 147 -4.89 3.12 11.75
N THR A 148 -4.48 2.93 13.01
CA THR A 148 -5.03 1.84 13.84
C THR A 148 -5.89 2.31 15.00
N ALA A 149 -5.74 3.55 15.47
CA ALA A 149 -6.48 4.10 16.61
C ALA A 149 -6.88 5.57 16.36
N THR A 150 -7.35 5.86 15.15
CA THR A 150 -7.53 7.25 14.67
C THR A 150 -8.59 7.99 15.49
N GLU A 151 -9.58 7.27 16.01
CA GLU A 151 -10.67 7.77 16.85
C GLU A 151 -10.17 8.41 18.15
N ARG A 152 -8.99 8.00 18.63
CA ARG A 152 -8.39 8.52 19.87
C ARG A 152 -7.68 9.86 19.70
N TYR A 153 -7.26 10.16 18.47
CA TYR A 153 -6.47 11.35 18.18
C TYR A 153 -7.27 12.43 17.46
N ASN A 154 -8.32 12.03 16.73
CA ASN A 154 -9.27 12.92 16.10
C ASN A 154 -8.61 14.02 15.24
N LEU A 155 -7.63 13.64 14.42
CA LEU A 155 -6.78 14.56 13.65
C LEU A 155 -7.44 15.10 12.36
N TRP A 156 -8.57 14.53 11.97
CA TRP A 156 -9.42 14.96 10.85
C TRP A 156 -10.88 14.72 11.22
N PRO A 157 -11.87 15.37 10.56
CA PRO A 157 -13.25 15.39 11.02
C PRO A 157 -13.88 14.01 11.21
N GLN A 158 -13.58 13.07 10.32
CA GLN A 158 -14.17 11.73 10.29
C GLN A 158 -13.44 10.70 11.17
N ALA A 159 -12.30 11.06 11.77
CA ALA A 159 -11.44 10.13 12.51
C ALA A 159 -12.18 9.40 13.65
N ALA A 160 -13.12 10.08 14.31
CA ALA A 160 -13.94 9.56 15.40
C ALA A 160 -14.86 8.40 14.98
N LEU A 161 -15.09 8.19 13.68
CA LEU A 161 -15.93 7.11 13.17
C LEU A 161 -15.21 5.75 13.15
N HIS A 162 -13.89 5.71 13.35
CA HIS A 162 -13.10 4.50 13.24
C HIS A 162 -13.45 3.47 14.32
N THR A 163 -14.01 2.33 13.90
CA THR A 163 -14.51 1.28 14.80
C THR A 163 -14.21 -0.14 14.33
N GLN A 164 -13.72 -0.30 13.10
CA GLN A 164 -13.54 -1.62 12.48
C GLN A 164 -12.16 -2.26 12.74
N TRP A 165 -11.22 -1.57 13.40
CA TRP A 165 -9.95 -2.20 13.81
C TRP A 165 -10.20 -3.38 14.77
N PRO A 166 -9.55 -4.56 14.59
CA PRO A 166 -9.83 -5.77 15.38
C PRO A 166 -9.21 -5.78 16.80
N GLY A 167 -8.76 -4.63 17.29
CA GLY A 167 -8.21 -4.42 18.64
C GLY A 167 -8.40 -2.98 19.09
N ASN A 168 -7.65 -2.53 20.11
CA ASN A 168 -7.69 -1.11 20.51
C ASN A 168 -6.73 -0.21 19.70
N GLY A 169 -5.92 -0.82 18.84
CA GLY A 169 -5.06 -0.13 17.89
C GLY A 169 -3.87 0.61 18.49
N SER A 170 -3.55 0.39 19.76
CA SER A 170 -2.52 1.11 20.50
C SER A 170 -1.34 0.21 20.91
N ILE A 171 -0.18 0.81 21.20
CA ILE A 171 1.03 0.08 21.68
C ILE A 171 0.67 -0.85 22.85
N GLY A 172 1.09 -2.12 22.76
CA GLY A 172 0.84 -3.15 23.77
C GLY A 172 -0.48 -3.91 23.58
N ASP A 173 -1.32 -3.49 22.64
CA ASP A 173 -2.41 -4.33 22.13
C ASP A 173 -1.83 -5.41 21.19
N PRO A 174 -2.15 -6.70 21.39
CA PRO A 174 -1.55 -7.78 20.60
C PRO A 174 -1.78 -7.64 19.09
N ILE A 175 -2.92 -7.08 18.67
CA ILE A 175 -3.24 -6.88 17.24
C ILE A 175 -2.37 -5.76 16.67
N PHE A 176 -2.26 -4.65 17.39
CA PHE A 176 -1.38 -3.55 17.00
C PHE A 176 0.09 -3.99 16.95
N ASP A 177 0.58 -4.71 17.96
CA ASP A 177 1.98 -5.13 18.03
C ASP A 177 2.34 -6.08 16.87
N VAL A 178 1.43 -7.01 16.50
CA VAL A 178 1.60 -7.87 15.30
C VAL A 178 1.61 -7.04 14.03
N PHE A 179 0.68 -6.08 13.89
CA PHE A 179 0.66 -5.19 12.73
C PHE A 179 1.95 -4.38 12.63
N TYR A 180 2.38 -3.72 13.71
CA TYR A 180 3.57 -2.88 13.73
C TYR A 180 4.85 -3.70 13.45
N ALA A 181 4.94 -4.94 13.95
CA ALA A 181 6.03 -5.86 13.64
C ALA A 181 6.12 -6.25 12.15
N SER A 182 5.00 -6.15 11.41
CA SER A 182 4.98 -6.37 9.95
C SER A 182 5.46 -5.15 9.14
N THR A 183 5.60 -3.99 9.79
CA THR A 183 6.03 -2.76 9.11
C THR A 183 7.54 -2.76 8.85
N VAL A 184 7.97 -2.15 7.74
CA VAL A 184 9.37 -2.15 7.30
C VAL A 184 9.82 -0.77 6.81
N GLN A 185 11.13 -0.55 6.71
CA GLN A 185 11.68 0.67 6.13
C GLN A 185 11.31 0.81 4.65
N PHE A 186 11.27 2.03 4.15
CA PHE A 186 10.96 2.35 2.77
C PHE A 186 11.88 3.42 2.19
N GLN A 187 12.11 3.39 0.87
CA GLN A 187 12.77 4.47 0.14
C GLN A 187 11.99 5.77 0.31
N SER A 188 12.61 6.83 0.83
CA SER A 188 11.93 8.11 1.06
C SER A 188 11.87 9.01 -0.17
N ASP A 189 12.71 8.78 -1.17
CA ASP A 189 12.65 9.49 -2.45
C ASP A 189 11.53 8.91 -3.32
N THR A 190 10.48 9.71 -3.56
CA THR A 190 9.30 9.31 -4.33
C THR A 190 9.60 9.15 -5.82
N VAL A 191 10.50 9.95 -6.38
CA VAL A 191 10.94 9.82 -7.79
C VAL A 191 11.64 8.47 -8.00
N VAL A 192 12.49 8.05 -7.07
CA VAL A 192 13.15 6.73 -7.11
C VAL A 192 12.13 5.60 -6.98
N GLN A 193 11.16 5.71 -6.07
CA GLN A 193 10.09 4.72 -5.90
C GLN A 193 9.27 4.53 -7.19
N GLU A 194 8.74 5.62 -7.73
CA GLU A 194 7.91 5.60 -8.94
C GLU A 194 8.71 5.10 -10.15
N THR A 195 9.94 5.60 -10.35
CA THR A 195 10.78 5.21 -11.50
C THR A 195 11.09 3.71 -11.49
N ASN A 196 11.52 3.19 -10.35
CA ASN A 196 11.92 1.78 -10.26
C ASN A 196 10.70 0.86 -10.32
N THR A 197 9.58 1.24 -9.69
CA THR A 197 8.34 0.45 -9.75
C THR A 197 7.72 0.48 -11.13
N GLN A 198 7.75 1.61 -11.86
CA GLN A 198 7.31 1.67 -13.26
C GLN A 198 8.11 0.68 -14.13
N LYS A 199 9.44 0.69 -14.03
CA LYS A 199 10.31 -0.21 -14.80
C LYS A 199 10.03 -1.68 -14.47
N ALA A 200 10.01 -2.03 -13.20
CA ALA A 200 9.79 -3.41 -12.77
C ALA A 200 8.35 -3.89 -13.06
N GLY A 201 7.35 -3.03 -12.86
CA GLY A 201 5.96 -3.28 -13.19
C GLY A 201 5.71 -3.48 -14.68
N ALA A 202 6.42 -2.73 -15.54
CA ALA A 202 6.37 -2.97 -16.99
C ALA A 202 6.93 -4.34 -17.37
N VAL A 203 8.01 -4.79 -16.73
CA VAL A 203 8.55 -6.15 -16.92
C VAL A 203 7.59 -7.21 -16.37
N LEU A 204 6.92 -6.94 -15.23
CA LEU A 204 5.89 -7.82 -14.67
C LEU A 204 4.75 -8.04 -15.68
N LEU A 205 4.12 -6.96 -16.16
CA LEU A 205 2.99 -7.07 -17.09
C LEU A 205 3.39 -7.74 -18.40
N ASN A 206 4.58 -7.46 -18.93
CA ASN A 206 5.09 -8.18 -20.11
C ASN A 206 5.25 -9.69 -19.88
N ARG A 207 5.49 -10.12 -18.64
CA ARG A 207 5.64 -11.54 -18.29
C ARG A 207 4.30 -12.23 -18.05
N ILE A 208 3.36 -11.56 -17.38
CA ILE A 208 2.10 -12.18 -16.92
C ILE A 208 0.92 -11.91 -17.87
N GLY A 209 1.06 -10.95 -18.79
CA GLY A 209 -0.02 -10.52 -19.66
C GLY A 209 -0.92 -9.47 -19.00
N PRO A 210 -2.15 -9.27 -19.52
CA PRO A 210 -3.04 -8.23 -19.04
C PRO A 210 -3.58 -8.51 -17.63
N ALA A 211 -3.68 -7.48 -16.79
CA ALA A 211 -4.06 -7.61 -15.39
C ALA A 211 -4.87 -6.42 -14.85
N VAL A 212 -5.53 -6.63 -13.72
CA VAL A 212 -6.09 -5.57 -12.86
C VAL A 212 -5.02 -5.15 -11.86
N LEU A 213 -4.83 -3.84 -11.68
CA LEU A 213 -3.90 -3.31 -10.66
C LEU A 213 -4.68 -2.84 -9.43
N LEU A 214 -4.51 -3.51 -8.30
CA LEU A 214 -5.12 -3.14 -7.02
C LEU A 214 -4.03 -2.62 -6.09
N SER A 215 -4.19 -1.39 -5.61
CA SER A 215 -3.16 -0.67 -4.88
C SER A 215 -3.70 0.05 -3.65
N HIS A 216 -2.83 0.33 -2.69
CA HIS A 216 -3.18 1.03 -1.45
C HIS A 216 -2.23 2.17 -1.11
N SER A 217 -2.74 3.30 -0.63
CA SER A 217 -1.94 4.37 -0.02
C SER A 217 -0.86 4.91 -0.97
N GLN A 218 0.41 4.97 -0.55
CA GLN A 218 1.54 5.30 -1.43
C GLN A 218 1.64 4.38 -2.66
N GLY A 219 1.24 3.12 -2.52
CA GLY A 219 1.15 2.18 -3.63
C GLY A 219 0.19 2.66 -4.73
N GLY A 220 -0.78 3.51 -4.37
CA GLY A 220 -1.75 4.12 -5.28
C GLY A 220 -1.15 4.96 -6.41
N LEU A 221 0.08 5.46 -6.28
CA LEU A 221 0.76 6.16 -7.39
C LEU A 221 1.32 5.19 -8.43
N MET A 222 1.58 3.94 -8.04
CA MET A 222 2.30 2.98 -8.87
C MET A 222 1.47 2.50 -10.08
N PRO A 223 0.15 2.23 -9.97
CA PRO A 223 -0.68 1.96 -11.13
C PRO A 223 -0.65 3.05 -12.20
N TRP A 224 -0.62 4.33 -11.82
CA TRP A 224 -0.59 5.44 -12.79
C TRP A 224 0.64 5.37 -13.67
N VAL A 225 1.82 5.21 -13.07
CA VAL A 225 3.09 5.15 -13.80
C VAL A 225 3.23 3.84 -14.58
N ILE A 226 2.72 2.72 -14.06
CA ILE A 226 2.74 1.43 -14.76
C ILE A 226 1.80 1.47 -15.97
N ALA A 227 0.57 1.97 -15.81
CA ALA A 227 -0.42 2.09 -16.88
C ALA A 227 0.04 3.08 -17.96
N ASP A 228 0.66 4.20 -17.57
CA ASP A 228 1.26 5.13 -18.54
C ASP A 228 2.35 4.46 -19.40
N LYS A 229 3.04 3.45 -18.84
CA LYS A 229 4.06 2.69 -19.57
C LYS A 229 3.50 1.52 -20.37
N MET A 230 2.48 0.84 -19.86
CA MET A 230 1.92 -0.40 -20.40
C MET A 230 0.38 -0.35 -20.51
N PRO A 231 -0.18 0.62 -21.24
CA PRO A 231 -1.63 0.88 -21.21
C PRO A 231 -2.47 -0.31 -21.68
N GLU A 232 -2.02 -1.02 -22.71
CA GLU A 232 -2.75 -2.17 -23.30
C GLU A 232 -2.84 -3.40 -22.37
N LEU A 233 -1.98 -3.47 -21.34
CA LEU A 233 -1.93 -4.58 -20.39
C LEU A 233 -2.64 -4.28 -19.07
N VAL A 234 -3.11 -3.05 -18.86
CA VAL A 234 -3.85 -2.69 -17.65
C VAL A 234 -5.34 -2.67 -17.96
N LYS A 235 -6.09 -3.59 -17.36
CA LYS A 235 -7.53 -3.78 -17.63
C LYS A 235 -8.42 -2.91 -16.79
N ALA A 236 -8.04 -2.70 -15.53
CA ALA A 236 -8.66 -1.74 -14.62
C ALA A 236 -7.66 -1.38 -13.52
N ILE A 237 -7.90 -0.25 -12.87
CA ILE A 237 -7.14 0.19 -11.70
C ILE A 237 -8.09 0.37 -10.52
N VAL A 238 -7.78 -0.29 -9.41
CA VAL A 238 -8.42 -0.10 -8.11
C VAL A 238 -7.40 0.58 -7.19
N ALA A 239 -7.63 1.85 -6.91
CA ALA A 239 -6.78 2.68 -6.05
C ALA A 239 -7.50 2.93 -4.72
N ILE A 240 -7.12 2.16 -3.71
CA ILE A 240 -7.64 2.26 -2.34
C ILE A 240 -6.86 3.35 -1.66
N GLU A 241 -7.51 4.48 -1.45
CA GLU A 241 -6.94 5.61 -0.75
C GLU A 241 -5.55 6.00 -1.31
N PRO A 242 -5.45 6.36 -2.61
CA PRO A 242 -4.17 6.67 -3.23
C PRO A 242 -3.57 7.94 -2.62
N THR A 243 -2.26 7.95 -2.39
CA THR A 243 -1.57 9.15 -1.90
C THR A 243 -1.85 10.35 -2.82
N GLY A 244 -2.28 11.44 -2.19
CA GLY A 244 -2.72 12.68 -2.81
C GLY A 244 -2.84 13.78 -1.76
N PRO A 245 -3.57 14.87 -2.05
CA PRO A 245 -4.20 15.20 -3.33
C PRO A 245 -3.16 15.65 -4.39
N PRO A 246 -3.57 15.95 -5.64
CA PRO A 246 -2.65 16.42 -6.67
C PRO A 246 -1.83 17.65 -6.26
N PHE A 247 -0.58 17.71 -6.72
CA PHE A 247 0.37 18.82 -6.55
C PHE A 247 0.82 19.22 -5.13
N GLN A 248 0.06 18.95 -4.07
CA GLN A 248 0.40 19.40 -2.73
C GLN A 248 -0.16 18.47 -1.65
N ASP A 249 0.65 18.17 -0.63
CA ASP A 249 0.16 17.53 0.60
C ASP A 249 -0.58 18.57 1.46
N VAL A 250 -1.75 18.22 2.01
CA VAL A 250 -2.64 19.19 2.67
C VAL A 250 -2.94 18.91 4.14
N LEU A 251 -3.00 17.64 4.56
CA LEU A 251 -3.48 17.30 5.90
C LEU A 251 -2.36 17.11 6.92
N PHE A 252 -1.25 16.51 6.49
CA PHE A 252 -0.12 16.22 7.36
C PHE A 252 1.06 17.13 7.02
N PRO A 253 1.97 17.41 8.00
CA PRO A 253 3.13 18.23 7.74
C PRO A 253 3.90 17.72 6.52
N PRO A 254 4.15 18.58 5.52
CA PRO A 254 4.77 18.15 4.29
C PRO A 254 6.22 17.73 4.51
N THR A 255 6.70 16.82 3.68
CA THR A 255 8.12 16.42 3.66
C THR A 255 8.98 17.36 2.80
N THR A 256 8.35 18.28 2.06
CA THR A 256 9.01 19.24 1.16
C THR A 256 8.68 20.69 1.52
N PRO A 257 9.57 21.66 1.20
CA PRO A 257 9.29 23.08 1.39
C PRO A 257 8.00 23.51 0.67
N GLY A 258 7.07 24.12 1.41
CA GLY A 258 5.77 24.56 0.89
C GLY A 258 4.78 23.42 0.59
N GLY A 259 5.15 22.17 0.84
CA GLY A 259 4.29 21.00 0.66
C GLY A 259 3.99 20.59 -0.78
N PHE A 260 4.66 21.21 -1.76
CA PHE A 260 4.51 20.82 -3.15
C PHE A 260 5.24 19.51 -3.43
N THR A 261 4.53 18.61 -4.09
CA THR A 261 4.90 17.25 -4.48
C THR A 261 4.10 16.91 -5.73
N ARG A 262 4.29 15.74 -6.33
CA ARG A 262 3.53 15.27 -7.50
C ARG A 262 3.48 16.32 -8.59
N LYS A 263 4.66 16.79 -9.02
CA LYS A 263 4.80 17.92 -9.96
C LYS A 263 4.13 17.69 -11.32
N TYR A 264 3.77 16.44 -11.63
CA TYR A 264 3.01 16.03 -12.81
C TYR A 264 1.54 15.69 -12.48
N GLY A 265 0.99 16.32 -11.45
CA GLY A 265 -0.40 16.18 -11.02
C GLY A 265 -0.55 15.12 -9.95
N ILE A 266 -0.54 13.86 -10.37
CA ILE A 266 -0.75 12.68 -9.51
C ILE A 266 0.52 11.86 -9.27
N THR A 267 1.64 12.25 -9.87
CA THR A 267 2.94 11.56 -9.79
C THR A 267 4.10 12.54 -9.70
N ASP A 268 5.22 12.11 -9.10
CA ASP A 268 6.48 12.86 -9.05
C ASP A 268 7.34 12.69 -10.32
N ILE A 269 7.11 11.62 -11.10
CA ILE A 269 7.71 11.41 -12.43
C ILE A 269 6.76 11.79 -13.58
N PRO A 270 7.30 12.16 -14.77
CA PRO A 270 6.46 12.56 -15.90
C PRO A 270 5.52 11.43 -16.36
N LEU A 271 4.28 11.79 -16.66
CA LEU A 271 3.32 10.97 -17.41
C LEU A 271 3.18 11.49 -18.85
N GLN A 272 2.63 10.67 -19.75
CA GLN A 272 2.38 11.08 -21.13
C GLN A 272 1.07 11.87 -21.24
N TYR A 273 1.21 13.19 -21.34
CA TYR A 273 0.10 14.11 -21.55
C TYR A 273 -0.09 14.45 -23.04
N GLU A 274 -1.33 14.74 -23.43
CA GLU A 274 -1.72 15.27 -24.74
C GLU A 274 -2.41 16.63 -24.58
N PRO A 275 -1.91 17.71 -25.21
CA PRO A 275 -0.65 17.76 -25.96
C PRO A 275 0.59 17.48 -25.09
N GLU A 276 1.70 17.08 -25.71
CA GLU A 276 2.98 16.84 -25.03
C GLU A 276 3.58 18.15 -24.47
N PHE A 277 4.44 18.03 -23.46
CA PHE A 277 5.17 19.18 -22.91
C PHE A 277 6.30 19.60 -23.85
N GLU A 278 6.57 20.90 -23.88
CA GLU A 278 7.88 21.39 -24.34
C GLU A 278 8.98 20.89 -23.39
N ILE A 279 10.23 20.86 -23.86
CA ILE A 279 11.37 20.43 -23.05
C ILE A 279 11.47 21.31 -21.80
N GLY A 280 11.40 20.69 -20.61
CA GLY A 280 11.43 21.39 -19.32
C GLY A 280 10.08 21.98 -18.87
N GLY A 281 9.00 21.75 -19.62
CA GLY A 281 7.65 22.14 -19.24
C GLY A 281 7.16 21.40 -18.00
N VAL A 282 6.33 22.09 -17.21
CA VAL A 282 5.61 21.53 -16.06
C VAL A 282 4.13 21.86 -16.20
N LEU A 283 3.27 21.13 -15.49
CA LEU A 283 1.85 21.47 -15.45
C LEU A 283 1.65 22.81 -14.74
N GLU A 284 0.98 23.74 -15.43
CA GLU A 284 0.44 24.91 -14.76
C GLU A 284 -0.74 24.48 -13.91
N LYS A 285 -0.70 24.85 -12.63
CA LYS A 285 -1.74 24.53 -11.66
C LYS A 285 -2.47 25.79 -11.20
N ILE A 286 -3.73 25.63 -10.84
CA ILE A 286 -4.58 26.67 -10.27
C ILE A 286 -5.37 26.09 -9.11
N LEU A 287 -5.52 26.86 -8.04
CA LEU A 287 -6.37 26.49 -6.91
C LEU A 287 -7.82 26.78 -7.31
N VAL A 288 -8.68 25.76 -7.24
CA VAL A 288 -10.10 25.88 -7.61
C VAL A 288 -10.98 25.42 -6.47
N THR A 289 -12.16 26.02 -6.37
CA THR A 289 -13.20 25.56 -5.44
C THR A 289 -13.81 24.24 -5.93
N ASN A 290 -13.75 23.21 -5.08
CA ASN A 290 -14.45 21.95 -5.31
C ASN A 290 -15.92 22.10 -4.91
N GLN A 291 -16.77 22.42 -5.89
CA GLN A 291 -18.21 22.62 -5.66
C GLN A 291 -18.94 21.34 -5.24
N LYS A 292 -18.33 20.16 -5.43
CA LYS A 292 -18.92 18.86 -5.08
C LYS A 292 -18.46 18.36 -3.70
N ALA A 293 -17.55 19.09 -3.04
CA ALA A 293 -17.02 18.69 -1.75
C ALA A 293 -18.12 18.65 -0.69
N GLY A 294 -18.25 17.50 -0.01
CA GLY A 294 -19.01 17.35 1.22
C GLY A 294 -18.48 18.26 2.34
N ASP A 295 -19.25 18.45 3.41
CA ASP A 295 -18.93 19.44 4.47
C ASP A 295 -17.56 19.23 5.10
N ASP A 296 -17.17 17.97 5.30
CA ASP A 296 -15.90 17.54 5.88
C ASP A 296 -14.83 17.17 4.82
N GLU A 297 -15.05 17.57 3.57
CA GLU A 297 -14.12 17.37 2.45
C GLU A 297 -13.43 18.68 2.07
N LEU A 298 -12.26 18.56 1.42
CA LEU A 298 -11.44 19.69 1.02
C LEU A 298 -12.16 20.54 -0.02
N LYS A 299 -12.43 21.80 0.35
CA LYS A 299 -13.17 22.76 -0.49
C LYS A 299 -12.32 23.37 -1.61
N GLU A 300 -11.00 23.25 -1.55
CA GLU A 300 -10.09 23.79 -2.56
C GLU A 300 -9.12 22.72 -3.06
N CYS A 301 -9.04 22.54 -4.36
CA CYS A 301 -8.16 21.56 -5.01
C CYS A 301 -7.18 22.27 -5.94
N TRP A 302 -5.92 21.82 -5.96
CA TRP A 302 -5.01 22.18 -7.05
C TRP A 302 -5.34 21.34 -8.28
N LEU A 303 -5.80 21.99 -9.35
CA LEU A 303 -6.08 21.36 -10.64
C LEU A 303 -5.20 21.96 -11.74
N GLN A 304 -5.26 21.39 -12.95
CA GLN A 304 -4.59 21.97 -14.12
C GLN A 304 -5.25 23.31 -14.46
N ARG A 305 -4.44 24.28 -14.89
CA ARG A 305 -4.97 25.47 -15.56
C ARG A 305 -5.50 25.08 -16.94
N GLU A 306 -6.70 25.56 -17.26
CA GLU A 306 -7.33 25.31 -18.56
C GLU A 306 -6.61 26.03 -19.72
N PRO A 307 -6.54 25.42 -20.92
CA PRO A 307 -7.07 24.10 -21.26
C PRO A 307 -6.25 22.95 -20.66
N ALA A 308 -6.91 22.03 -19.96
CA ALA A 308 -6.26 20.93 -19.28
C ALA A 308 -5.71 19.89 -20.27
N ARG A 309 -4.48 19.43 -20.00
CA ARG A 309 -3.86 18.36 -20.77
C ARG A 309 -4.45 17.02 -20.36
N GLN A 310 -4.52 16.09 -21.31
CA GLN A 310 -5.16 14.80 -21.16
C GLN A 310 -4.11 13.71 -20.90
N LEU A 311 -4.34 12.80 -19.97
CA LEU A 311 -3.47 11.65 -19.71
C LEU A 311 -3.68 10.60 -20.80
N LYS A 312 -2.88 10.69 -21.86
CA LYS A 312 -3.07 9.95 -23.11
C LYS A 312 -3.13 8.44 -22.89
N ASN A 313 -2.25 7.90 -22.06
CA ASN A 313 -2.11 6.46 -21.87
C ASN A 313 -3.02 5.90 -20.77
N LEU A 314 -3.66 6.74 -19.96
CA LEU A 314 -4.68 6.28 -19.00
C LEU A 314 -6.09 6.34 -19.61
N LYS A 315 -6.24 6.98 -20.78
CA LYS A 315 -7.52 7.08 -21.48
C LYS A 315 -8.03 5.69 -21.86
N GLY A 316 -9.28 5.40 -21.48
CA GLY A 316 -9.94 4.11 -21.76
C GLY A 316 -9.68 3.03 -20.71
N ILE A 317 -8.84 3.29 -19.70
CA ILE A 317 -8.73 2.44 -18.51
C ILE A 317 -9.76 2.90 -17.49
N LYS A 318 -10.64 2.00 -17.07
CA LYS A 318 -11.57 2.27 -15.96
C LYS A 318 -10.80 2.33 -14.64
N VAL A 319 -11.03 3.39 -13.88
CA VAL A 319 -10.36 3.64 -12.60
C VAL A 319 -11.39 3.74 -11.48
N LEU A 320 -11.13 3.02 -10.39
CA LEU A 320 -11.79 3.23 -9.10
C LEU A 320 -10.82 3.93 -8.16
N VAL A 321 -11.25 5.05 -7.59
CA VAL A 321 -10.70 5.56 -6.33
C VAL A 321 -11.69 5.18 -5.24
N GLU A 322 -11.23 4.48 -4.22
CA GLU A 322 -12.05 4.12 -3.06
C GLU A 322 -11.48 4.81 -1.81
N SER A 323 -12.38 5.32 -0.95
CA SER A 323 -12.02 5.90 0.34
C SER A 323 -12.93 5.41 1.45
N ALA A 324 -12.35 4.98 2.58
CA ALA A 324 -13.08 4.57 3.76
C ALA A 324 -13.73 5.76 4.48
N GLU A 325 -14.75 5.47 5.28
CA GLU A 325 -15.56 6.48 5.98
C GLU A 325 -14.74 7.28 7.00
N ALA A 326 -13.96 6.60 7.84
CA ALA A 326 -13.19 7.21 8.93
C ALA A 326 -11.76 7.59 8.52
N SER A 327 -11.37 7.36 7.27
CA SER A 327 -10.01 7.65 6.81
C SER A 327 -9.79 9.13 6.50
N PHE A 328 -8.56 9.59 6.70
CA PHE A 328 -8.13 10.91 6.29
C PHE A 328 -8.20 11.14 4.77
N HIS A 329 -8.18 10.07 3.99
CA HIS A 329 -8.35 10.13 2.54
C HIS A 329 -9.73 10.63 2.12
N ARG A 330 -10.76 10.42 2.96
CA ARG A 330 -12.10 10.98 2.75
C ARG A 330 -12.06 12.50 2.58
N VAL A 331 -11.11 13.17 3.25
CA VAL A 331 -10.95 14.62 3.19
C VAL A 331 -10.54 15.09 1.80
N TYR A 332 -9.64 14.40 1.09
CA TYR A 332 -9.00 14.97 -0.11
C TYR A 332 -9.06 14.12 -1.38
N ASP A 333 -9.48 12.86 -1.34
CA ASP A 333 -9.50 12.00 -2.53
C ASP A 333 -10.44 12.53 -3.62
N GLY A 334 -11.46 13.31 -3.25
CA GLY A 334 -12.28 14.06 -4.19
C GLY A 334 -11.47 14.98 -5.13
N CYS A 335 -10.37 15.57 -4.65
CA CYS A 335 -9.47 16.36 -5.51
C CYS A 335 -8.69 15.49 -6.50
N THR A 336 -8.26 14.30 -6.08
CA THR A 336 -7.61 13.32 -6.98
C THR A 336 -8.58 12.88 -8.07
N VAL A 337 -9.84 12.61 -7.72
CA VAL A 337 -10.91 12.23 -8.64
C VAL A 337 -11.20 13.35 -9.64
N GLU A 338 -11.38 14.60 -9.19
CA GLU A 338 -11.66 15.71 -10.10
C GLU A 338 -10.47 16.01 -11.01
N TYR A 339 -9.22 15.83 -10.55
CA TYR A 339 -8.04 15.92 -11.41
C TYR A 339 -8.01 14.84 -12.49
N LEU A 340 -8.27 13.58 -12.12
CA LEU A 340 -8.31 12.46 -13.07
C LEU A 340 -9.39 12.70 -14.14
N LYS A 341 -10.59 13.16 -13.75
CA LYS A 341 -11.65 13.55 -14.70
C LYS A 341 -11.21 14.69 -15.62
N GLN A 342 -10.60 15.74 -15.06
CA GLN A 342 -10.09 16.88 -15.83
C GLN A 342 -9.03 16.43 -16.86
N ALA A 343 -8.21 15.45 -16.49
CA ALA A 343 -7.19 14.83 -17.35
C ALA A 343 -7.75 13.75 -18.30
N GLY A 344 -9.06 13.58 -18.41
CA GLY A 344 -9.70 12.67 -19.38
C GLY A 344 -9.72 11.20 -18.99
N VAL A 345 -9.50 10.89 -17.70
CA VAL A 345 -9.57 9.51 -17.17
C VAL A 345 -11.01 9.19 -16.73
N GLU A 346 -11.49 8.00 -17.09
CA GLU A 346 -12.77 7.47 -16.62
C GLU A 346 -12.60 6.96 -15.19
N VAL A 347 -12.96 7.80 -14.22
CA VAL A 347 -12.80 7.50 -12.79
C VAL A 347 -14.12 7.56 -12.02
N GLN A 348 -14.37 6.51 -11.25
CA GLN A 348 -15.41 6.47 -10.22
C GLN A 348 -14.78 6.76 -8.85
N TRP A 349 -15.52 7.46 -8.00
CA TRP A 349 -15.19 7.58 -6.58
C TRP A 349 -16.17 6.75 -5.76
N MET A 350 -15.70 5.66 -5.17
CA MET A 350 -16.45 4.85 -4.22
C MET A 350 -16.14 5.32 -2.81
N LYS A 351 -17.20 5.57 -2.06
CA LYS A 351 -17.14 6.19 -0.74
C LYS A 351 -17.85 5.29 0.25
N LEU A 352 -17.11 4.50 1.03
CA LEU A 352 -17.72 3.65 2.06
C LEU A 352 -18.58 4.47 3.03
N GLY A 353 -19.79 3.99 3.35
CA GLY A 353 -20.75 4.71 4.18
C GLY A 353 -21.45 5.88 3.48
N ASP A 354 -21.30 6.06 2.16
CA ASP A 354 -22.12 7.04 1.43
C ASP A 354 -23.55 6.54 1.29
N GLU A 355 -24.47 7.13 2.05
CA GLU A 355 -25.91 6.79 2.05
C GLU A 355 -26.59 6.89 0.67
N LYS A 356 -25.96 7.58 -0.29
CA LYS A 356 -26.47 7.71 -1.67
C LYS A 356 -26.08 6.56 -2.58
N ASP A 357 -25.09 5.75 -2.19
CA ASP A 357 -24.63 4.58 -2.95
C ASP A 357 -25.04 3.30 -2.21
N PRO A 358 -26.10 2.61 -2.65
CA PRO A 358 -26.64 1.46 -1.94
C PRO A 358 -25.65 0.28 -1.83
N GLN A 359 -24.61 0.22 -2.67
CA GLN A 359 -23.58 -0.83 -2.59
C GLN A 359 -22.70 -0.69 -1.35
N VAL A 360 -22.49 0.54 -0.88
CA VAL A 360 -21.54 0.85 0.18
C VAL A 360 -22.16 1.61 1.36
N ALA A 361 -23.45 1.93 1.27
CA ALA A 361 -24.20 2.67 2.29
C ALA A 361 -24.09 2.04 3.68
N GLU A 362 -24.04 0.71 3.79
CA GLU A 362 -23.99 -0.01 5.07
C GLU A 362 -22.56 -0.32 5.56
N ILE A 363 -21.53 0.15 4.84
CA ILE A 363 -20.12 -0.12 5.15
C ILE A 363 -19.56 1.05 5.97
N HIS A 364 -19.72 0.96 7.29
CA HIS A 364 -19.33 2.01 8.22
C HIS A 364 -18.12 1.67 9.10
N GLY A 365 -17.44 2.72 9.53
CA GLY A 365 -16.44 2.72 10.58
C GLY A 365 -15.04 2.27 10.16
N ASN A 366 -14.80 2.15 8.86
CA ASN A 366 -13.52 1.74 8.31
C ASN A 366 -12.50 2.86 8.29
N GLY A 367 -11.25 2.54 8.64
CA GLY A 367 -10.10 3.45 8.56
C GLY A 367 -9.20 3.14 7.35
N HIS A 368 -8.00 3.74 7.34
CA HIS A 368 -7.05 3.59 6.22
C HIS A 368 -6.61 2.15 5.96
N MET A 369 -6.66 1.28 6.99
CA MET A 369 -6.25 -0.13 6.89
C MET A 369 -7.43 -1.07 6.70
N GLN A 370 -8.48 -0.59 6.01
CA GLN A 370 -9.75 -1.29 5.78
C GLN A 370 -9.65 -2.75 5.31
N PHE A 371 -8.60 -3.13 4.59
CA PHE A 371 -8.35 -4.52 4.15
C PHE A 371 -7.88 -5.47 5.27
N MET A 372 -7.53 -4.92 6.43
CA MET A 372 -7.16 -5.64 7.66
C MET A 372 -8.22 -5.56 8.75
N GLU A 373 -9.31 -4.85 8.50
CA GLU A 373 -10.35 -4.56 9.49
C GLU A 373 -11.43 -5.64 9.54
N LYS A 374 -12.27 -5.63 10.58
CA LYS A 374 -13.24 -6.70 10.88
C LYS A 374 -14.18 -7.03 9.73
N ASN A 375 -14.62 -6.03 8.98
CA ASN A 375 -15.56 -6.15 7.85
C ASN A 375 -14.87 -6.06 6.46
N SER A 376 -13.55 -6.21 6.41
CA SER A 376 -12.73 -6.16 5.19
C SER A 376 -13.24 -7.07 4.06
N ASP A 377 -13.86 -8.21 4.35
CA ASP A 377 -14.37 -9.12 3.31
C ASP A 377 -15.65 -8.57 2.64
N ILE A 378 -16.42 -7.73 3.33
CA ILE A 378 -17.57 -7.01 2.74
C ILE A 378 -17.05 -5.99 1.71
N ILE A 379 -15.96 -5.30 2.07
CA ILE A 379 -15.30 -4.35 1.17
C ILE A 379 -14.69 -5.07 -0.03
N ALA A 380 -14.04 -6.21 0.18
CA ALA A 380 -13.51 -7.00 -0.93
C ALA A 380 -14.61 -7.41 -1.92
N GLY A 381 -15.83 -7.69 -1.44
CA GLY A 381 -16.97 -8.01 -2.30
C GLY A 381 -17.43 -6.87 -3.18
N VAL A 382 -17.55 -5.65 -2.65
CA VAL A 382 -17.93 -4.49 -3.49
C VAL A 382 -16.83 -4.13 -4.49
N LEU A 383 -15.56 -4.36 -4.14
CA LEU A 383 -14.44 -4.19 -5.06
C LEU A 383 -14.43 -5.28 -6.14
N ASP A 384 -14.72 -6.54 -5.79
CA ASP A 384 -14.84 -7.64 -6.76
C ASP A 384 -15.95 -7.37 -7.78
N GLU A 385 -17.14 -6.98 -7.31
CA GLU A 385 -18.27 -6.60 -8.18
C GLU A 385 -17.87 -5.48 -9.15
N TRP A 386 -17.24 -4.42 -8.65
CA TRP A 386 -16.74 -3.34 -9.50
C TRP A 386 -15.69 -3.81 -10.52
N ILE A 387 -14.74 -4.66 -10.10
CA ILE A 387 -13.70 -5.21 -10.98
C ILE A 387 -14.33 -5.98 -12.14
N ARG A 388 -15.30 -6.85 -11.84
CA ARG A 388 -16.03 -7.67 -12.82
C ARG A 388 -16.77 -6.81 -13.85
N GLU A 389 -17.49 -5.78 -13.40
CA GLU A 389 -18.13 -4.81 -14.28
C GLU A 389 -17.13 -4.01 -15.11
N ALA A 390 -15.99 -3.66 -14.51
CA ALA A 390 -14.96 -2.88 -15.16
C ALA A 390 -14.34 -3.65 -16.34
N VAL A 391 -13.95 -4.90 -16.12
CA VAL A 391 -13.26 -5.73 -17.13
C VAL A 391 -14.20 -6.46 -18.08
N GLY A 392 -15.51 -6.42 -17.82
CA GLY A 392 -16.56 -7.05 -18.60
C GLY A 392 -16.66 -8.54 -18.30
N GLU A 393 -17.66 -8.94 -17.52
CA GLU A 393 -18.05 -10.35 -17.44
C GLU A 393 -18.65 -10.77 -18.79
N ASN A 394 -18.19 -11.91 -19.34
CA ASN A 394 -18.79 -12.55 -20.51
C ASN A 394 -20.16 -13.15 -20.18
#